data_AF-A0A3N1K0P9-F1
#
_entry.id   AF-A0A3N1K0P9-F1
#
_cell.length_a   1.000
_cell.length_b   1.000
_cell.length_c   1.000
_cell.angle_alpha   90.00
_cell.angle_beta   90.00
_cell.angle_gamma   90.00
#
_symmetry.space_group_name_H-M   'P 1'
#
loop_
_entity.id
_entity.type
_entity.pdbx_description
1 polymer ?
#
loop_
_entity_poly.entity_id
_entity_poly.type
_entity_poly.pdbx_seq_one_letter_code
_entity_poly.pdbx_strand_id
1 'polypeptide(L)'
;MAPIKPRDAADDGQGHGFEHLTVESDDLCWWCRERPATTGEHKYKRTDLTRLMKGDSLVWVGDNGTREIRGSSGVRRDRYGVVKFPKSMCAVCNNAKSQPFDVAYDRFAAYLAAGGVRGRDGVPLAKIYGETWRQDSRSLARYYGKHFGCRLRQLNMPIPDSLRAFLDGADSMPDVHMALITTDTVHRYARDGLVLSPDFITTDPVRQHIRGFVMASYIASVGVRFQWWAHASAPPGELSQFFDFPTPVINRFADEDAMGSGQTRPSLIRRVLTWRPRRSTEPPRF
;
A
#
# COMPACT_ATOMS: atom_id res chain seq x y z
N MET A 1 2.87 52.75 19.45
CA MET A 1 3.34 51.40 19.04
C MET A 1 2.22 50.44 19.40
N ALA A 2 1.36 50.11 18.43
CA ALA A 2 0.16 49.30 18.66
C ALA A 2 0.54 47.81 18.78
N PRO A 3 -0.10 47.03 19.66
CA PRO A 3 0.22 45.63 19.83
C PRO A 3 -0.20 44.84 18.58
N ILE A 4 0.75 44.08 18.04
CA ILE A 4 0.54 43.15 16.93
C ILE A 4 -0.39 42.06 17.43
N LYS A 5 -1.61 41.99 16.88
CA LYS A 5 -2.51 40.85 17.05
C LYS A 5 -1.77 39.56 16.65
N PRO A 6 -1.85 38.48 17.44
CA PRO A 6 -1.34 37.20 16.99
C PRO A 6 -2.06 36.83 15.69
N ARG A 7 -1.28 36.48 14.66
CA ARG A 7 -1.78 35.87 13.43
C ARG A 7 -2.58 34.63 13.82
N ASP A 8 -3.80 34.56 13.31
CA ASP A 8 -4.61 33.35 13.34
C ASP A 8 -3.75 32.16 12.89
N ALA A 9 -3.81 31.08 13.68
CA ALA A 9 -3.13 29.84 13.38
C ALA A 9 -3.48 29.41 11.96
N ALA A 10 -2.45 29.17 11.15
CA ALA A 10 -2.60 28.61 9.84
C ALA A 10 -3.34 27.27 9.95
N ASP A 11 -4.48 27.19 9.26
CA ASP A 11 -5.18 25.96 8.88
C ASP A 11 -4.15 24.93 8.39
N ASP A 12 -4.01 23.84 9.14
CA ASP A 12 -2.97 22.83 8.97
C ASP A 12 -3.39 21.70 8.03
N GLY A 13 -4.49 21.86 7.29
CA GLY A 13 -4.93 20.91 6.27
C GLY A 13 -5.22 19.52 6.83
N GLN A 14 -5.42 19.39 8.15
CA GLN A 14 -5.96 18.19 8.75
C GLN A 14 -7.40 18.02 8.27
N GLY A 15 -7.79 16.77 8.03
CA GLY A 15 -9.04 16.36 7.39
C GLY A 15 -10.29 16.66 8.21
N HIS A 16 -10.57 17.95 8.41
CA HIS A 16 -11.80 18.46 8.96
C HIS A 16 -12.92 18.20 7.96
N GLY A 17 -13.81 17.27 8.28
CA GLY A 17 -14.97 16.92 7.46
C GLY A 17 -15.15 15.43 7.14
N PHE A 18 -14.35 14.54 7.73
CA PHE A 18 -14.55 13.09 7.64
C PHE A 18 -14.58 12.38 9.00
N GLU A 19 -14.56 13.12 10.10
CA GLU A 19 -14.58 12.56 11.46
C GLU A 19 -15.83 11.71 11.69
N HIS A 20 -16.98 12.11 11.14
CA HIS A 20 -18.24 11.35 11.21
C HIS A 20 -18.24 10.08 10.35
N LEU A 21 -17.25 9.88 9.48
CA LEU A 21 -17.07 8.65 8.72
C LEU A 21 -16.16 7.63 9.42
N THR A 22 -15.52 8.05 10.51
CA THR A 22 -14.67 7.16 11.30
C THR A 22 -15.50 6.21 12.15
N VAL A 23 -14.92 5.04 12.44
CA VAL A 23 -15.49 4.02 13.30
C VAL A 23 -14.77 4.07 14.64
N GLU A 24 -15.52 4.02 15.74
CA GLU A 24 -14.93 3.93 17.07
C GLU A 24 -14.00 2.73 17.18
N SER A 25 -12.80 2.99 17.71
CA SER A 25 -11.81 1.95 17.95
C SER A 25 -12.07 1.31 19.31
N ASP A 26 -12.41 0.02 19.32
CA ASP A 26 -12.26 -0.81 20.51
C ASP A 26 -10.79 -1.18 20.78
N ASP A 27 -10.49 -1.74 21.95
CA ASP A 27 -9.15 -2.22 22.28
C ASP A 27 -8.86 -3.63 21.74
N LEU A 28 -9.68 -4.13 20.80
CA LEU A 28 -9.56 -5.48 20.26
C LEU A 28 -8.67 -5.53 19.01
N CYS A 29 -8.03 -6.68 18.81
CA CYS A 29 -7.29 -7.01 17.61
C CYS A 29 -8.24 -6.93 16.41
N TRP A 30 -7.91 -6.07 15.46
CA TRP A 30 -8.79 -5.82 14.32
C TRP A 30 -8.98 -7.06 13.42
N TRP A 31 -8.01 -7.97 13.41
CA TRP A 31 -8.05 -9.19 12.62
C TRP A 31 -8.95 -10.25 13.30
N CYS A 32 -8.61 -10.73 14.50
CA CYS A 32 -9.38 -11.83 15.11
C CYS A 32 -10.60 -11.37 15.91
N ARG A 33 -10.70 -10.09 16.29
CA ARG A 33 -11.80 -9.52 17.09
C ARG A 33 -12.05 -10.19 18.46
N GLU A 34 -11.14 -11.05 18.92
CA GLU A 34 -11.27 -11.82 20.17
C GLU A 34 -10.33 -11.37 21.29
N ARG A 35 -9.14 -10.85 20.95
CA ARG A 35 -8.06 -10.58 21.90
C ARG A 35 -7.66 -9.11 21.89
N PRO A 36 -7.14 -8.56 23.00
CA PRO A 36 -6.67 -7.18 23.04
C PRO A 36 -5.58 -6.87 22.00
N ALA A 37 -5.63 -5.67 21.42
CA ALA A 37 -4.66 -5.12 20.49
C ALA A 37 -3.41 -4.62 21.22
N THR A 38 -2.51 -5.53 21.58
CA THR A 38 -1.31 -5.21 22.38
C THR A 38 -0.07 -4.89 21.55
N THR A 39 -0.10 -5.11 20.24
CA THR A 39 1.04 -5.00 19.33
C THR A 39 0.73 -4.09 18.15
N GLY A 40 1.76 -3.38 17.67
CA GLY A 40 1.73 -2.56 16.45
C GLY A 40 2.62 -3.17 15.38
N GLU A 41 2.08 -3.30 14.18
CA GLU A 41 2.81 -3.80 13.03
C GLU A 41 3.82 -2.77 12.52
N HIS A 42 4.97 -3.20 12.00
CA HIS A 42 5.90 -2.25 11.39
C HIS A 42 5.36 -1.77 10.04
N LYS A 43 5.43 -0.46 9.77
CA LYS A 43 5.09 0.14 8.46
C LYS A 43 6.00 -0.31 7.34
N TYR A 44 7.20 -0.77 7.69
CA TYR A 44 8.14 -1.44 6.82
C TYR A 44 8.91 -2.49 7.63
N LYS A 45 9.27 -3.60 7.00
CA LYS A 45 9.97 -4.66 7.71
C LYS A 45 11.32 -4.17 8.25
N ARG A 46 11.65 -4.55 9.50
CA ARG A 46 12.88 -4.12 10.17
C ARG A 46 14.14 -4.47 9.36
N THR A 47 14.15 -5.64 8.72
CA THR A 47 15.27 -6.10 7.89
C THR A 47 15.49 -5.16 6.69
N ASP A 48 14.43 -4.72 6.04
CA ASP A 48 14.52 -3.73 4.95
C ASP A 48 15.01 -2.37 5.45
N LEU A 49 14.46 -1.87 6.57
CA LEU A 49 14.91 -0.62 7.17
C LEU A 49 16.39 -0.66 7.55
N THR A 50 16.85 -1.81 8.08
CA THR A 50 18.25 -2.02 8.44
C THR A 50 19.15 -2.07 7.20
N ARG A 51 18.69 -2.67 6.09
CA ARG A 51 19.41 -2.69 4.81
C ARG A 51 19.60 -1.28 4.24
N LEU A 52 18.66 -0.37 4.47
CA LEU A 52 18.72 1.01 4.00
C LEU A 52 19.58 1.93 4.87
N MET A 53 20.01 1.46 6.04
CA MET A 53 20.89 2.26 6.89
C MET A 53 22.22 2.49 6.18
N LYS A 54 22.62 3.76 6.07
CA LYS A 54 23.96 4.14 5.61
C LYS A 54 24.82 4.42 6.84
N GLY A 55 25.72 3.50 7.15
CA GLY A 55 26.39 3.49 8.45
C GLY A 55 25.38 3.20 9.56
N ASP A 56 25.27 4.08 10.55
CA ASP A 56 24.35 3.93 11.69
C ASP A 56 23.06 4.77 11.55
N SER A 57 22.73 5.26 10.35
CA SER A 57 21.67 6.24 10.14
C SER A 57 20.68 5.86 9.05
N LEU A 58 19.40 6.14 9.29
CA LEU A 58 18.29 6.05 8.36
C LEU A 58 17.51 7.37 8.35
N VAL A 59 17.28 7.93 7.17
CA VAL A 59 16.42 9.11 7.01
C VAL A 59 14.97 8.65 6.81
N TRP A 60 14.08 9.13 7.68
CA TRP A 60 12.65 8.94 7.59
C TRP A 60 11.98 10.25 7.16
N VAL A 61 11.16 10.19 6.13
CA VAL A 61 10.33 11.32 5.68
C VAL A 61 8.88 10.93 5.86
N GLY A 62 8.10 11.76 6.55
CA GLY A 62 6.66 11.59 6.68
C GLY A 62 5.96 12.93 6.95
N ASP A 63 4.69 12.86 7.30
CA ASP A 63 3.82 14.04 7.46
C ASP A 63 4.36 15.04 8.49
N ASN A 64 5.01 14.54 9.54
CA ASN A 64 5.63 15.33 10.61
C ASN A 64 7.09 15.74 10.30
N GLY A 65 7.42 15.85 9.01
CA GLY A 65 8.73 16.26 8.51
C GLY A 65 9.76 15.13 8.39
N THR A 66 11.02 15.53 8.24
CA THR A 66 12.17 14.63 8.08
C THR A 66 12.84 14.34 9.42
N ARG A 67 13.24 13.09 9.66
CA ARG A 67 13.87 12.63 10.89
C ARG A 67 15.00 11.66 10.62
N GLU A 68 16.00 11.68 11.49
CA GLU A 68 17.09 10.69 11.50
C GLU A 68 16.80 9.60 12.55
N ILE A 69 16.80 8.34 12.14
CA ILE A 69 16.74 7.17 13.02
C ILE A 69 18.14 6.58 13.09
N ARG A 70 18.71 6.56 14.31
CA ARG A 70 20.05 6.02 14.56
C ARG A 70 20.02 4.60 15.12
N GLY A 71 20.82 3.74 14.53
CA GLY A 71 21.00 2.35 14.91
C GLY A 71 19.81 1.44 14.67
N SER A 72 20.12 0.15 14.50
CA SER A 72 19.10 -0.91 14.41
C SER A 72 18.25 -1.01 15.69
N SER A 73 18.78 -0.53 16.82
CA SER A 73 18.06 -0.41 18.08
C SER A 73 17.01 0.71 18.05
N GLY A 74 17.28 1.81 17.34
CA GLY A 74 16.33 2.91 17.11
C GLY A 74 15.12 2.44 16.31
N VAL A 75 15.35 1.67 15.24
CA VAL A 75 14.28 1.01 14.45
C VAL A 75 13.45 0.08 15.33
N ARG A 76 14.08 -0.72 16.21
CA ARG A 76 13.37 -1.67 17.09
C ARG A 76 12.48 -0.98 18.13
N ARG A 77 13.05 0.01 18.81
CA ARG A 77 12.40 0.74 19.90
C ARG A 77 11.28 1.63 19.38
N ASP A 78 11.39 2.09 18.14
CA ASP A 78 10.46 3.04 17.53
C ASP A 78 10.16 4.22 18.46
N ARG A 79 11.23 4.85 18.98
CA ARG A 79 11.13 5.91 20.00
C ARG A 79 10.20 7.06 19.55
N TYR A 80 10.15 7.31 18.25
CA TYR A 80 9.37 8.40 17.67
C TYR A 80 7.97 7.96 17.21
N GLY A 81 7.60 6.68 17.34
CA GLY A 81 6.31 6.15 16.91
C GLY A 81 6.06 6.26 15.41
N VAL A 82 7.12 6.33 14.60
CA VAL A 82 7.01 6.53 13.14
C VAL A 82 7.15 5.21 12.38
N VAL A 83 7.90 4.25 12.93
CA VAL A 83 8.25 3.00 12.27
C VAL A 83 7.10 1.99 12.31
N LYS A 84 6.27 2.03 13.35
CA LYS A 84 5.13 1.12 13.53
C LYS A 84 3.81 1.84 13.36
N PHE A 85 2.80 1.09 12.95
CA PHE A 85 1.40 1.46 13.14
C PHE A 85 1.07 1.50 14.64
N PRO A 86 0.03 2.26 15.04
CA PRO A 86 -0.54 2.16 16.37
C PRO A 86 -0.86 0.71 16.73
N LYS A 87 -0.90 0.41 18.03
CA LYS A 87 -1.27 -0.93 18.49
C LYS A 87 -2.69 -1.26 18.01
N SER A 88 -2.81 -2.32 17.23
CA SER A 88 -4.06 -2.64 16.54
C SER A 88 -4.26 -4.16 16.39
N MET A 89 -3.25 -4.96 16.75
CA MET A 89 -3.28 -6.41 16.64
C MET A 89 -2.82 -7.10 17.93
N CYS A 90 -3.31 -8.31 18.18
CA CYS A 90 -2.79 -9.16 19.24
C CYS A 90 -1.50 -9.88 18.79
N ALA A 91 -0.66 -10.28 19.75
CA ALA A 91 0.62 -10.94 19.46
C ALA A 91 0.49 -12.25 18.68
N VAL A 92 -0.61 -13.01 18.86
CA VAL A 92 -0.85 -14.25 18.12
C VAL A 92 -1.05 -13.98 16.63
N CYS A 93 -1.92 -13.01 16.30
CA CYS A 93 -2.18 -12.63 14.90
C CYS A 93 -0.96 -11.93 14.28
N ASN A 94 -0.30 -11.04 15.03
CA ASN A 94 0.78 -10.22 14.48
C ASN A 94 2.11 -10.97 14.31
N ASN A 95 2.29 -12.10 15.01
CA ASN A 95 3.53 -12.86 14.98
C ASN A 95 3.31 -14.29 14.47
N ALA A 96 2.64 -15.15 15.25
CA ALA A 96 2.57 -16.58 14.95
C ALA A 96 1.74 -16.86 13.69
N LYS A 97 0.56 -16.23 13.57
CA LYS A 97 -0.35 -16.45 12.44
C LYS A 97 0.15 -15.82 11.13
N SER A 98 0.81 -14.66 11.20
CA SER A 98 1.34 -13.98 10.00
C SER A 98 2.71 -14.47 9.55
N GLN A 99 3.37 -15.36 10.30
CA GLN A 99 4.74 -15.78 9.99
C GLN A 99 4.92 -16.29 8.54
N PRO A 100 4.00 -17.09 7.95
CA PRO A 100 4.12 -17.48 6.55
C PRO A 100 4.07 -16.30 5.58
N PHE A 101 3.33 -15.24 5.93
CA PHE A 101 3.22 -14.03 5.13
C PHE A 101 4.53 -13.24 5.15
N ASP A 102 5.12 -13.13 6.34
CA ASP A 102 6.40 -12.47 6.56
C ASP A 102 7.53 -13.16 5.77
N VAL A 103 7.53 -14.49 5.71
CA VAL A 103 8.50 -15.28 4.92
C VAL A 103 8.32 -15.06 3.42
N ALA A 104 7.08 -15.09 2.92
CA ALA A 104 6.80 -14.83 1.51
C ALA A 104 7.22 -13.43 1.08
N TYR A 105 7.00 -12.44 1.94
CA TYR A 105 7.48 -11.07 1.76
C TYR A 105 9.02 -10.99 1.71
N ASP A 106 9.74 -11.66 2.62
CA ASP A 106 11.22 -11.61 2.63
C ASP A 106 11.83 -12.08 1.31
N ARG A 107 11.31 -13.18 0.75
CA ARG A 107 11.77 -13.72 -0.53
C ARG A 107 11.50 -12.73 -1.68
N PHE A 108 10.33 -12.10 -1.68
CA PHE A 108 9.97 -11.07 -2.65
C PHE A 108 10.86 -9.84 -2.54
N ALA A 109 11.03 -9.30 -1.34
CA ALA A 109 11.87 -8.13 -1.07
C ALA A 109 13.34 -8.38 -1.43
N ALA A 110 13.87 -9.58 -1.14
CA ALA A 110 15.21 -9.99 -1.54
C ALA A 110 15.36 -10.06 -3.08
N TYR A 111 14.36 -10.61 -3.78
CA TYR A 111 14.36 -10.64 -5.24
C TYR A 111 14.37 -9.23 -5.86
N LEU A 112 13.57 -8.31 -5.32
CA LEU A 112 13.54 -6.92 -5.79
C LEU A 112 14.87 -6.20 -5.53
N ALA A 113 15.46 -6.37 -4.34
CA ALA A 113 16.74 -5.76 -3.99
C ALA A 113 17.91 -6.28 -4.82
N ALA A 114 17.85 -7.53 -5.28
CA ALA A 114 18.79 -8.08 -6.24
C ALA A 114 18.59 -7.56 -7.68
N GLY A 115 17.65 -6.62 -7.90
CA GLY A 115 17.37 -6.02 -9.20
C GLY A 115 16.52 -6.89 -10.13
N GLY A 116 15.83 -7.92 -9.61
CA GLY A 116 15.14 -8.94 -10.39
C GLY A 116 14.00 -8.45 -11.31
N VAL A 117 13.60 -7.18 -11.18
CA VAL A 117 12.52 -6.54 -11.96
C VAL A 117 13.00 -5.39 -12.86
N ARG A 118 14.29 -5.00 -12.81
CA ARG A 118 14.81 -3.89 -13.60
C ARG A 118 14.60 -4.18 -15.10
N GLY A 119 13.89 -3.28 -15.79
CA GLY A 119 13.60 -3.39 -17.23
C GLY A 119 12.54 -4.43 -17.60
N ARG A 120 11.78 -4.98 -16.65
CA ARG A 120 10.72 -5.96 -16.91
C ARG A 120 9.33 -5.33 -16.81
N ASP A 121 8.38 -5.88 -17.55
CA ASP A 121 6.96 -5.51 -17.47
C ASP A 121 6.19 -6.31 -16.42
N GLY A 122 6.80 -7.33 -15.81
CA GLY A 122 6.16 -8.20 -14.82
C GLY A 122 7.13 -8.80 -13.82
N VAL A 123 6.59 -9.38 -12.76
CA VAL A 123 7.35 -10.05 -11.71
C VAL A 123 7.16 -11.56 -11.81
N PRO A 124 8.20 -12.36 -12.04
CA PRO A 124 8.06 -13.80 -12.19
C PRO A 124 7.91 -14.49 -10.83
N LEU A 125 6.73 -14.44 -10.21
CA LEU A 125 6.45 -15.06 -8.91
C LEU A 125 6.76 -16.56 -8.90
N ALA A 126 6.51 -17.27 -10.00
CA ALA A 126 6.91 -18.68 -10.15
C ALA A 126 8.43 -18.89 -10.03
N LYS A 127 9.25 -17.92 -10.46
CA LYS A 127 10.71 -17.97 -10.28
C LYS A 127 11.12 -17.65 -8.84
N ILE A 128 10.43 -16.73 -8.18
CA ILE A 128 10.73 -16.34 -6.80
C ILE A 128 10.42 -17.48 -5.84
N TYR A 129 9.26 -18.10 -6.05
CA TYR A 129 8.68 -19.04 -5.11
C TYR A 129 8.89 -20.51 -5.48
N GLY A 130 9.08 -20.83 -6.76
CA GLY A 130 9.22 -22.21 -7.23
C GLY A 130 7.87 -22.92 -7.29
N GLU A 131 7.84 -24.19 -6.90
CA GLU A 131 6.62 -25.01 -6.94
C GLU A 131 5.50 -24.49 -6.03
N THR A 132 5.85 -23.79 -4.94
CA THR A 132 4.91 -23.22 -3.97
C THR A 132 4.35 -21.86 -4.37
N TRP A 133 4.60 -21.39 -5.60
CA TRP A 133 4.29 -20.01 -5.99
C TRP A 133 2.86 -19.58 -5.77
N ARG A 134 1.86 -20.46 -5.96
CA ARG A 134 0.46 -20.11 -5.72
C ARG A 134 0.21 -19.77 -4.25
N GLN A 135 0.71 -20.62 -3.35
CA GLN A 135 0.56 -20.44 -1.92
C GLN A 135 1.36 -19.23 -1.44
N ASP A 136 2.63 -19.12 -1.83
CA ASP A 136 3.50 -18.03 -1.40
C ASP A 136 3.07 -16.67 -1.97
N SER A 137 2.53 -16.61 -3.19
CA SER A 137 1.98 -15.36 -3.75
C SER A 137 0.75 -14.89 -2.97
N ARG A 138 -0.09 -15.83 -2.51
CA ARG A 138 -1.20 -15.50 -1.60
C ARG A 138 -0.70 -15.08 -0.21
N SER A 139 0.34 -15.75 0.32
CA SER A 139 0.99 -15.32 1.57
C SER A 139 1.58 -13.91 1.44
N LEU A 140 2.18 -13.57 0.30
CA LEU A 140 2.63 -12.20 -0.01
C LEU A 140 1.45 -11.23 -0.02
N ALA A 141 0.34 -11.58 -0.68
CA ALA A 141 -0.86 -10.76 -0.68
C ALA A 141 -1.43 -10.55 0.73
N ARG A 142 -1.43 -11.59 1.58
CA ARG A 142 -1.85 -11.51 2.98
C ARG A 142 -0.92 -10.64 3.83
N TYR A 143 0.39 -10.64 3.56
CA TYR A 143 1.31 -9.69 4.20
C TYR A 143 0.88 -8.25 3.94
N TYR A 144 0.63 -7.92 2.67
CA TYR A 144 0.19 -6.58 2.35
C TYR A 144 -1.25 -6.29 2.83
N GLY A 145 -2.13 -7.30 2.88
CA GLY A 145 -3.46 -7.20 3.49
C GLY A 145 -3.41 -6.87 4.98
N LYS A 146 -2.44 -7.43 5.72
CA LYS A 146 -2.17 -7.06 7.11
C LYS A 146 -1.74 -5.59 7.22
N HIS A 147 -0.85 -5.12 6.35
CA HIS A 147 -0.48 -3.70 6.28
C HIS A 147 -1.70 -2.80 6.00
N PHE A 148 -2.53 -3.20 5.05
CA PHE A 148 -3.73 -2.48 4.67
C PHE A 148 -4.71 -2.36 5.86
N GLY A 149 -5.00 -3.46 6.57
CA GLY A 149 -5.85 -3.43 7.75
C GLY A 149 -5.28 -2.57 8.89
N CYS A 150 -3.96 -2.61 9.12
CA CYS A 150 -3.29 -1.74 10.08
C CYS A 150 -3.38 -0.25 9.69
N ARG A 151 -3.31 0.07 8.40
CA ARG A 151 -3.48 1.44 7.88
C ARG A 151 -4.92 1.92 8.06
N LEU A 152 -5.91 1.10 7.68
CA LEU A 152 -7.32 1.41 7.92
C LEU A 152 -7.60 1.66 9.41
N ARG A 153 -7.07 0.81 10.29
CA ARG A 153 -7.23 1.02 11.74
C ARG A 153 -6.56 2.30 12.24
N GLN A 154 -5.38 2.65 11.73
CA GLN A 154 -4.72 3.92 12.06
C GLN A 154 -5.60 5.13 11.72
N LEU A 155 -6.40 5.03 10.67
CA LEU A 155 -7.32 6.08 10.20
C LEU A 155 -8.73 5.95 10.81
N ASN A 156 -8.94 5.01 11.74
CA ASN A 156 -10.26 4.67 12.28
C ASN A 156 -11.29 4.34 11.18
N MET A 157 -10.85 3.67 10.11
CA MET A 157 -11.73 3.29 9.00
C MET A 157 -12.31 1.88 9.22
N PRO A 158 -13.48 1.57 8.64
CA PRO A 158 -14.01 0.21 8.66
C PRO A 158 -13.03 -0.75 7.99
N ILE A 159 -12.86 -1.93 8.58
CA ILE A 159 -12.02 -2.99 8.01
C ILE A 159 -12.92 -4.05 7.37
N PRO A 160 -12.70 -4.41 6.09
CA PRO A 160 -13.54 -5.38 5.38
C PRO A 160 -13.53 -6.75 6.04
N ASP A 161 -14.71 -7.40 6.11
CA ASP A 161 -14.80 -8.79 6.56
C ASP A 161 -14.08 -9.75 5.62
N SER A 162 -14.15 -9.49 4.32
CA SER A 162 -13.41 -10.21 3.29
C SER A 162 -11.91 -10.22 3.55
N LEU A 163 -11.34 -9.11 4.04
CA LEU A 163 -9.93 -9.01 4.40
C LEU A 163 -9.60 -9.92 5.58
N ARG A 164 -10.43 -9.94 6.63
CA ARG A 164 -10.26 -10.87 7.76
C ARG A 164 -10.31 -12.32 7.29
N ALA A 165 -11.33 -12.67 6.51
CA ALA A 165 -11.50 -14.01 5.95
C ALA A 165 -10.31 -14.42 5.06
N PHE A 166 -9.79 -13.50 4.24
CA PHE A 166 -8.62 -13.74 3.39
C PHE A 166 -7.36 -14.01 4.19
N LEU A 167 -7.13 -13.25 5.26
CA LEU A 167 -6.02 -13.51 6.19
C LEU A 167 -6.20 -14.86 6.93
N ASP A 168 -7.44 -15.31 7.10
CA ASP A 168 -7.80 -16.61 7.70
C ASP A 168 -7.75 -17.79 6.73
N GLY A 169 -7.43 -17.55 5.46
CA GLY A 169 -7.19 -18.61 4.48
C GLY A 169 -8.13 -18.63 3.30
N ALA A 170 -9.13 -17.74 3.23
CA ALA A 170 -9.93 -17.59 2.02
C ALA A 170 -9.03 -17.27 0.80
N ASP A 171 -9.46 -17.71 -0.38
CA ASP A 171 -8.68 -17.59 -1.61
C ASP A 171 -8.85 -16.23 -2.30
N SER A 172 -9.89 -15.46 -1.96
CA SER A 172 -10.22 -14.20 -2.63
C SER A 172 -10.85 -13.18 -1.68
N MET A 173 -10.92 -11.93 -2.15
CA MET A 173 -11.67 -10.83 -1.54
C MET A 173 -12.51 -10.17 -2.63
N PRO A 174 -13.86 -10.30 -2.62
CA PRO A 174 -14.70 -9.82 -3.71
C PRO A 174 -14.75 -8.29 -3.83
N ASP A 175 -14.39 -7.57 -2.77
CA ASP A 175 -14.45 -6.12 -2.63
C ASP A 175 -13.05 -5.48 -2.48
N VAL A 176 -11.97 -6.25 -2.68
CA VAL A 176 -10.60 -5.75 -2.63
C VAL A 176 -9.83 -6.21 -3.86
N HIS A 177 -9.08 -5.29 -4.46
CA HIS A 177 -8.17 -5.56 -5.57
C HIS A 177 -6.74 -5.24 -5.19
N MET A 178 -5.84 -6.17 -5.48
CA MET A 178 -4.40 -5.98 -5.37
C MET A 178 -3.71 -6.10 -6.73
N ALA A 179 -2.95 -5.07 -7.08
CA ALA A 179 -2.15 -5.06 -8.30
C ALA A 179 -0.68 -4.73 -7.99
N LEU A 180 0.25 -5.35 -8.72
CA LEU A 180 1.62 -4.86 -8.76
C LEU A 180 1.68 -3.58 -9.56
N ILE A 181 2.40 -2.59 -9.03
CA ILE A 181 2.46 -1.25 -9.60
C ILE A 181 3.85 -0.64 -9.54
N THR A 182 4.04 0.42 -10.32
CA THR A 182 5.14 1.38 -10.18
C THR A 182 4.71 2.77 -10.63
N THR A 183 5.41 3.80 -10.18
CA THR A 183 5.16 5.21 -10.54
C THR A 183 6.46 5.90 -10.93
N ASP A 184 6.39 6.91 -11.82
CA ASP A 184 7.58 7.70 -12.15
C ASP A 184 8.12 8.44 -10.91
N THR A 185 7.24 8.81 -9.99
CA THR A 185 7.59 9.48 -8.73
C THR A 185 8.45 8.56 -7.85
N VAL A 186 7.99 7.35 -7.54
CA VAL A 186 8.77 6.38 -6.74
C VAL A 186 10.07 6.01 -7.45
N HIS A 187 10.06 5.84 -8.77
CA HIS A 187 11.29 5.59 -9.54
C HIS A 187 12.33 6.72 -9.44
N ARG A 188 11.89 7.97 -9.30
CA ARG A 188 12.78 9.13 -9.15
C ARG A 188 13.31 9.27 -7.72
N TYR A 189 12.46 9.13 -6.71
CA TYR A 189 12.80 9.48 -5.33
C TYR A 189 13.25 8.31 -4.45
N ALA A 190 12.75 7.10 -4.73
CA ALA A 190 12.89 5.96 -3.84
C ALA A 190 13.50 4.74 -4.54
N ARG A 191 14.37 4.95 -5.54
CA ARG A 191 15.02 3.88 -6.35
C ARG A 191 15.33 2.61 -5.56
N ASP A 192 15.97 2.78 -4.40
CA ASP A 192 16.29 1.69 -3.48
C ASP A 192 15.58 1.83 -2.12
N GLY A 193 14.69 2.81 -1.96
CA GLY A 193 14.00 3.14 -0.70
C GLY A 193 12.73 2.31 -0.43
N LEU A 194 12.01 2.70 0.63
CA LEU A 194 10.69 2.16 0.98
C LEU A 194 9.70 3.32 1.04
N VAL A 195 8.51 3.14 0.47
CA VAL A 195 7.48 4.18 0.39
C VAL A 195 6.11 3.61 0.72
N LEU A 196 5.33 4.35 1.49
CA LEU A 196 3.89 4.19 1.62
C LEU A 196 3.28 5.40 0.92
N SER A 197 2.36 5.18 0.00
CA SER A 197 1.67 6.27 -0.66
C SER A 197 0.80 7.05 0.33
N PRO A 198 0.35 8.25 -0.04
CA PRO A 198 -0.83 8.86 0.57
C PRO A 198 -2.05 7.93 0.50
N ASP A 199 -3.02 8.19 1.38
CA ASP A 199 -4.31 7.49 1.37
C ASP A 199 -5.31 8.25 0.51
N PHE A 200 -6.06 7.52 -0.31
CA PHE A 200 -7.11 8.09 -1.14
C PHE A 200 -8.45 7.52 -0.69
N ILE A 201 -9.24 8.34 -0.01
CA ILE A 201 -10.58 7.98 0.45
C ILE A 201 -11.59 8.50 -0.56
N THR A 202 -12.46 7.61 -1.06
CA THR A 202 -13.59 8.00 -1.89
C THR A 202 -14.86 7.98 -1.04
N THR A 203 -15.70 9.01 -1.17
CA THR A 203 -16.97 9.12 -0.47
C THR A 203 -18.12 9.28 -1.46
N ASP A 204 -19.36 9.15 -1.00
CA ASP A 204 -20.51 9.61 -1.77
C ASP A 204 -20.50 11.15 -1.94
N PRO A 205 -21.24 11.72 -2.90
CA PRO A 205 -21.19 13.17 -3.18
C PRO A 205 -21.54 14.04 -1.96
N VAL A 206 -22.38 13.53 -1.06
CA VAL A 206 -22.80 14.20 0.18
C VAL A 206 -21.84 13.95 1.36
N ARG A 207 -20.78 13.16 1.15
CA ARG A 207 -19.75 12.80 2.15
C ARG A 207 -20.31 12.16 3.41
N GLN A 208 -21.39 11.39 3.30
CA GLN A 208 -21.99 10.65 4.41
C GLN A 208 -21.50 9.21 4.50
N HIS A 209 -20.97 8.65 3.42
CA HIS A 209 -20.51 7.27 3.38
C HIS A 209 -19.19 7.15 2.65
N ILE A 210 -18.30 6.32 3.22
CA ILE A 210 -17.11 5.86 2.52
C ILE A 210 -17.55 4.92 1.39
N ARG A 211 -17.04 5.17 0.19
CA ARG A 211 -17.27 4.37 -1.01
C ARG A 211 -16.08 3.51 -1.36
N GLY A 212 -14.88 3.92 -0.95
CA GLY A 212 -13.68 3.14 -1.17
C GLY A 212 -12.44 3.76 -0.58
N PHE A 213 -11.35 3.00 -0.66
CA PHE A 213 -10.04 3.39 -0.16
C PHE A 213 -8.97 2.85 -1.09
N VAL A 214 -7.95 3.67 -1.40
CA VAL A 214 -6.78 3.27 -2.15
C VAL A 214 -5.50 3.65 -1.41
N MET A 215 -4.54 2.74 -1.39
CA MET A 215 -3.15 3.01 -0.99
C MET A 215 -2.19 2.13 -1.77
N ALA A 216 -0.90 2.41 -1.68
CA ALA A 216 0.15 1.56 -2.16
C ALA A 216 1.32 1.47 -1.17
N SER A 217 1.95 0.29 -1.14
CA SER A 217 3.20 0.06 -0.40
C SER A 217 4.28 -0.40 -1.36
N TYR A 218 5.41 0.28 -1.35
CA TYR A 218 6.52 0.09 -2.28
C TYR A 218 7.78 -0.44 -1.60
N ILE A 219 8.42 -1.38 -2.28
CA ILE A 219 9.78 -1.82 -2.01
C ILE A 219 10.62 -1.45 -3.24
N ALA A 220 11.63 -0.60 -3.04
CA ALA A 220 12.36 0.02 -4.14
C ALA A 220 11.38 0.70 -5.10
N SER A 221 11.29 0.23 -6.34
CA SER A 221 10.40 0.80 -7.37
C SER A 221 9.17 -0.04 -7.71
N VAL A 222 8.93 -1.15 -7.01
CA VAL A 222 7.74 -1.96 -7.21
C VAL A 222 6.90 -1.93 -5.95
N GLY A 223 5.61 -1.65 -6.11
CA GLY A 223 4.66 -1.66 -5.02
C GLY A 223 3.47 -2.54 -5.27
N VAL A 224 2.64 -2.67 -4.24
CA VAL A 224 1.31 -3.26 -4.33
C VAL A 224 0.30 -2.18 -4.05
N ARG A 225 -0.56 -1.94 -5.04
CA ARG A 225 -1.73 -1.06 -4.90
C ARG A 225 -2.89 -1.86 -4.34
N PHE A 226 -3.49 -1.34 -3.28
CA PHE A 226 -4.70 -1.80 -2.65
C PHE A 226 -5.84 -0.90 -3.07
N GLN A 227 -6.94 -1.50 -3.50
CA GLN A 227 -8.20 -0.79 -3.66
C GLN A 227 -9.30 -1.58 -3.00
N TRP A 228 -10.00 -0.94 -2.08
CA TRP A 228 -11.18 -1.49 -1.43
C TRP A 228 -12.41 -0.69 -1.87
N TRP A 229 -13.50 -1.40 -2.10
CA TRP A 229 -14.83 -0.83 -2.33
C TRP A 229 -15.75 -1.18 -1.15
N ALA A 230 -16.30 -0.17 -0.49
CA ALA A 230 -17.25 -0.41 0.60
C ALA A 230 -18.55 -1.05 0.06
N HIS A 231 -19.29 -1.79 0.89
CA HIS A 231 -20.47 -2.61 0.52
C HIS A 231 -21.47 -2.03 -0.50
N ALA A 232 -21.62 -0.70 -0.58
CA ALA A 232 -22.52 -0.03 -1.52
C ALA A 232 -21.87 0.34 -2.87
N SER A 233 -20.59 -0.01 -3.06
CA SER A 233 -19.79 0.22 -4.25
C SER A 233 -19.41 -1.15 -4.81
N ALA A 234 -20.03 -1.57 -5.91
CA ALA A 234 -19.57 -2.77 -6.59
C ALA A 234 -18.25 -2.46 -7.32
N PRO A 235 -17.28 -3.39 -7.35
CA PRO A 235 -16.18 -3.27 -8.29
C PRO A 235 -16.73 -3.24 -9.73
N PRO A 236 -16.04 -2.59 -10.66
CA PRO A 236 -16.53 -2.42 -12.03
C PRO A 236 -16.56 -3.72 -12.86
N GLY A 237 -16.17 -4.87 -12.30
CA GLY A 237 -16.13 -6.17 -12.96
C GLY A 237 -15.33 -7.20 -12.15
N GLU A 238 -14.98 -8.32 -12.81
CA GLU A 238 -14.10 -9.34 -12.22
C GLU A 238 -12.70 -8.74 -11.94
N LEU A 239 -12.26 -8.85 -10.69
CA LEU A 239 -10.99 -8.31 -10.22
C LEU A 239 -9.90 -9.36 -10.34
N SER A 240 -9.04 -9.25 -11.35
CA SER A 240 -7.84 -10.08 -11.44
C SER A 240 -6.87 -9.74 -10.31
N GLN A 241 -6.42 -10.69 -9.51
CA GLN A 241 -5.44 -10.41 -8.46
C GLN A 241 -4.03 -10.71 -8.94
N PHE A 242 -3.04 -9.92 -8.54
CA PHE A 242 -1.66 -10.19 -8.97
C PHE A 242 -1.18 -11.61 -8.59
N PHE A 243 -1.68 -12.15 -7.48
CA PHE A 243 -1.28 -13.44 -6.93
C PHE A 243 -1.91 -14.64 -7.65
N ASP A 244 -2.82 -14.42 -8.60
CA ASP A 244 -3.40 -15.48 -9.43
C ASP A 244 -2.50 -15.84 -10.62
N PHE A 245 -1.50 -15.01 -10.91
CA PHE A 245 -0.63 -15.18 -12.08
C PHE A 245 0.78 -15.61 -11.67
N PRO A 246 1.43 -16.50 -12.45
CA PRO A 246 2.83 -16.85 -12.22
C PRO A 246 3.79 -15.71 -12.59
N THR A 247 3.34 -14.76 -13.43
CA THR A 247 4.08 -13.56 -13.81
C THR A 247 3.13 -12.37 -13.96
N PRO A 248 2.60 -11.81 -12.85
CA PRO A 248 1.76 -10.62 -12.89
C PRO A 248 2.50 -9.43 -13.52
N VAL A 249 1.73 -8.64 -14.27
CA VAL A 249 2.19 -7.40 -14.90
C VAL A 249 2.31 -6.30 -13.84
N ILE A 250 3.34 -5.46 -13.99
CA ILE A 250 3.53 -4.24 -13.21
C ILE A 250 2.78 -3.11 -13.92
N ASN A 251 1.70 -2.64 -13.31
CA ASN A 251 0.95 -1.50 -13.82
C ASN A 251 1.72 -0.20 -13.57
N ARG A 252 1.79 0.67 -14.58
CA ARG A 252 2.58 1.90 -14.51
C ARG A 252 1.68 3.12 -14.36
N PHE A 253 2.02 3.99 -13.42
CA PHE A 253 1.32 5.26 -13.20
C PHE A 253 2.28 6.43 -13.41
N ALA A 254 1.72 7.59 -13.76
CA ALA A 254 2.52 8.81 -13.88
C ALA A 254 3.08 9.24 -12.53
N ASP A 255 2.24 9.19 -11.51
CA ASP A 255 2.45 9.72 -10.16
C ASP A 255 1.45 9.05 -9.20
N GLU A 256 1.41 9.53 -7.96
CA GLU A 256 0.54 8.97 -6.94
C GLU A 256 -0.94 9.37 -7.12
N ASP A 257 -1.25 10.48 -7.79
CA ASP A 257 -2.64 10.87 -8.09
C ASP A 257 -3.25 9.96 -9.15
N ALA A 258 -2.48 9.65 -10.21
CA ALA A 258 -2.83 8.64 -11.19
C ALA A 258 -2.98 7.25 -10.54
N MET A 259 -2.10 6.91 -9.58
CA MET A 259 -2.20 5.68 -8.80
C MET A 259 -3.50 5.65 -7.98
N GLY A 260 -3.81 6.72 -7.24
CA GLY A 260 -5.04 6.84 -6.46
C GLY A 260 -6.29 6.65 -7.31
N SER A 261 -6.37 7.37 -8.43
CA SER A 261 -7.48 7.30 -9.38
C SER A 261 -7.53 6.03 -10.25
N GLY A 262 -6.48 5.22 -10.26
CA GLY A 262 -6.39 4.00 -11.08
C GLY A 262 -6.10 4.24 -12.56
N GLN A 263 -5.63 5.43 -12.94
CA GLN A 263 -5.32 5.79 -14.32
C GLN A 263 -3.94 5.28 -14.75
N THR A 264 -3.89 4.08 -15.33
CA THR A 264 -2.64 3.49 -15.82
C THR A 264 -2.13 4.15 -17.09
N ARG A 265 -0.80 4.19 -17.24
CA ARG A 265 -0.15 4.49 -18.52
C ARG A 265 -0.12 3.24 -19.39
N PRO A 266 -0.33 3.37 -20.71
CA PRO A 266 -0.05 2.28 -21.64
C PRO A 266 1.42 1.84 -21.53
N SER A 267 1.70 0.53 -21.61
CA SER A 267 3.08 0.04 -21.67
C SER A 267 3.82 0.63 -22.88
N LEU A 268 5.14 0.75 -22.79
CA LEU A 268 6.00 1.21 -23.90
C LEU A 268 5.80 0.37 -25.16
N ILE A 269 5.54 -0.94 -25.00
CA ILE A 269 5.23 -1.86 -26.12
C ILE A 269 3.92 -1.47 -26.81
N ARG A 270 2.91 -1.00 -26.07
CA ARG A 270 1.68 -0.47 -26.66
C ARG A 270 1.90 0.86 -27.40
N ARG A 271 2.82 1.72 -26.97
CA ARG A 271 3.14 2.98 -27.68
C ARG A 271 3.78 2.75 -29.06
N VAL A 272 4.62 1.72 -29.20
CA VAL A 272 5.22 1.38 -30.50
C VAL A 272 4.16 0.79 -31.45
N LEU A 273 3.18 0.06 -30.94
CA LEU A 273 2.08 -0.50 -31.74
C LEU A 273 0.97 0.51 -32.06
N THR A 274 0.79 1.56 -31.25
CA THR A 274 -0.20 2.63 -31.52
C THR A 274 0.35 3.81 -32.32
N TRP A 275 1.64 3.86 -32.61
CA TRP A 275 2.21 4.82 -33.56
C TRP A 275 1.99 4.35 -35.01
N ARG A 276 0.72 4.30 -35.43
CA ARG A 276 0.37 4.42 -36.85
C ARG A 276 0.13 5.89 -37.14
N PRO A 277 0.86 6.53 -38.07
CA PRO A 277 0.44 7.84 -38.55
C PRO A 277 -0.95 7.68 -39.18
N ARG A 278 -1.96 8.34 -38.62
CA ARG A 278 -3.27 8.50 -39.25
C ARG A 278 -3.07 9.28 -40.55
N ARG A 279 -2.90 8.56 -41.66
CA ARG A 279 -3.32 9.05 -42.98
C ARG A 279 -4.80 8.72 -43.12
N SER A 280 -5.64 9.73 -43.00
CA SER A 280 -6.67 10.01 -44.00
C SER A 280 -7.29 11.37 -43.68
N THR A 281 -7.01 12.29 -44.58
CA THR A 281 -7.81 13.47 -44.86
C THR A 281 -9.13 13.01 -45.44
N GLU A 282 -10.17 12.94 -44.64
CA GLU A 282 -11.53 13.10 -45.16
C GLU A 282 -12.44 13.61 -44.04
N PRO A 283 -13.11 14.76 -44.21
CA PRO A 283 -14.10 15.23 -43.27
C PRO A 283 -15.38 14.37 -43.39
N PRO A 284 -16.13 14.19 -42.28
CA PRO A 284 -17.37 13.44 -42.31
C PRO A 284 -18.39 14.12 -43.23
N ARG A 285 -19.03 13.31 -44.09
CA ARG A 285 -20.24 13.70 -44.84
C ARG A 285 -21.45 13.40 -43.95
N PHE A 286 -22.17 14.48 -43.64
CA PHE A 286 -23.51 14.63 -43.03
C PHE A 286 -23.79 13.84 -41.74
#